data_AF-A0A530QG79-F1
#
_entry.id   AF-A0A530QG79-F1
#
_cell.length_a   1.000
_cell.length_b   1.000
_cell.length_c   1.000
_cell.angle_alpha   90.00
_cell.angle_beta   90.00
_cell.angle_gamma   90.00
#
_symmetry.space_group_name_H-M   'P 1'
#
loop_
_entity.id
_entity.type
_entity.pdbx_description
1 polymer ?
#
loop_
_entity_poly.entity_id
_entity_poly.type
_entity_poly.pdbx_seq_one_letter_code
_entity_poly.pdbx_strand_id
1 'polypeptide(L)'
;TGMGLERMASILQGVESVFATDLFRHLIDAASSALGRGPDADTVASFRVIADHLRSSCFLVADGVLPSNEGRGYVLRRIMRRAMRHAQL
;
A
#
# COMPACT_ATOMS: atom_id res chain seq x y z
N THR A 1 -14.63 -16.77 -13.37
CA THR A 1 -14.17 -17.03 -11.98
C THR A 1 -13.29 -15.88 -11.53
N GLY A 2 -13.22 -15.57 -10.23
CA GLY A 2 -12.40 -14.47 -9.70
C GLY A 2 -11.68 -14.90 -8.42
N MET A 3 -10.35 -14.92 -8.46
CA MET A 3 -9.49 -15.34 -7.35
C MET A 3 -8.40 -14.28 -7.15
N GLY A 4 -8.26 -13.77 -5.93
CA GLY A 4 -7.30 -12.69 -5.64
C GLY A 4 -5.86 -13.20 -5.64
N LEU A 5 -5.02 -12.63 -6.49
CA LEU A 5 -3.62 -13.05 -6.65
C LEU A 5 -2.85 -12.97 -5.33
N GLU A 6 -3.04 -11.90 -4.57
CA GLU A 6 -2.31 -11.66 -3.32
C GLU A 6 -2.71 -12.66 -2.22
N ARG A 7 -3.97 -13.10 -2.21
CA ARG A 7 -4.45 -14.16 -1.31
C ARG A 7 -3.96 -15.54 -1.73
N MET A 8 -3.88 -15.82 -3.03
CA MET A 8 -3.26 -17.05 -3.49
C MET A 8 -1.76 -17.08 -3.20
N ALA A 9 -1.08 -15.96 -3.40
CA ALA A 9 0.33 -15.81 -3.06
C ALA A 9 0.57 -16.05 -1.57
N SER A 10 -0.27 -15.54 -0.67
CA SER A 10 -0.10 -15.79 0.76
C SER A 10 -0.20 -17.27 1.12
N ILE A 11 -1.13 -18.01 0.49
CA ILE A 11 -1.26 -19.47 0.67
C ILE A 11 -0.02 -20.19 0.12
N LEU A 12 0.37 -19.89 -1.12
CA LEU A 12 1.50 -20.57 -1.79
C LEU A 12 2.85 -20.29 -1.13
N GLN A 13 3.01 -19.11 -0.53
CA GLN A 13 4.22 -18.72 0.19
C GLN A 13 4.18 -19.13 1.68
N GLY A 14 3.07 -19.71 2.15
CA GLY A 14 2.94 -20.17 3.55
C GLY A 14 2.92 -19.02 4.57
N VAL A 15 2.37 -17.86 4.21
CA VAL A 15 2.29 -16.68 5.09
C VAL A 15 0.85 -16.33 5.45
N GLU A 16 0.63 -15.87 6.68
CA GLU A 16 -0.72 -15.60 7.23
C GLU A 16 -1.34 -14.28 6.75
N SER A 17 -0.57 -13.44 6.05
CA SER A 17 -1.03 -12.12 5.59
C SER A 17 -0.57 -11.83 4.17
N VAL A 18 -1.44 -11.19 3.39
CA VAL A 18 -1.05 -10.63 2.09
C VAL A 18 0.09 -9.63 2.21
N PHE A 19 0.25 -8.96 3.36
CA PHE A 19 1.34 -8.01 3.59
C PHE A 19 2.69 -8.68 3.88
N ALA A 20 2.69 -9.99 4.14
CA ALA A 20 3.90 -10.76 4.40
C ALA A 20 4.45 -11.43 3.13
N THR A 21 3.71 -11.38 2.01
CA THR A 21 4.18 -11.87 0.71
C THR A 21 5.33 -11.01 0.19
N ASP A 22 6.12 -11.57 -0.71
CA ASP A 22 7.16 -10.86 -1.46
C ASP A 22 6.66 -9.54 -2.08
N LEU A 23 5.47 -9.55 -2.69
CA LEU A 23 4.85 -8.39 -3.33
C LEU A 23 4.73 -7.18 -2.40
N PHE A 24 4.25 -7.39 -1.17
CA PHE A 24 4.04 -6.30 -0.22
C PHE A 24 5.26 -6.03 0.65
N ARG A 25 6.07 -7.06 0.95
CA ARG A 25 7.27 -6.90 1.77
C ARG A 25 8.22 -5.90 1.16
N HIS A 26 8.45 -5.94 -0.15
CA HIS A 26 9.29 -4.95 -0.83
C HIS A 26 8.77 -3.51 -0.69
N LEU A 27 7.46 -3.29 -0.70
CA LEU A 27 6.86 -1.96 -0.50
C LEU A 27 6.99 -1.49 0.95
N ILE A 28 6.82 -2.41 1.91
CA ILE A 28 7.01 -2.12 3.34
C ILE A 28 8.47 -1.77 3.61
N ASP A 29 9.42 -2.54 3.08
CA ASP A 29 10.85 -2.30 3.25
C ASP A 29 11.28 -0.96 2.63
N ALA A 30 10.75 -0.63 1.45
CA ALA A 30 10.99 0.67 0.82
C ALA A 30 10.42 1.83 1.66
N ALA A 31 9.21 1.67 2.20
CA ALA A 31 8.63 2.64 3.13
C ALA A 31 9.47 2.77 4.41
N SER A 32 9.97 1.67 4.96
CA SER A 32 10.83 1.67 6.16
C SER A 32 12.14 2.40 5.91
N SER A 33 12.78 2.13 4.77
CA SER A 33 13.98 2.84 4.35
C SER A 33 13.72 4.34 4.17
N ALA A 34 12.58 4.73 3.57
CA ALA A 34 12.25 6.13 3.34
C ALA A 34 11.92 6.90 4.64
N LEU A 35 11.34 6.22 5.63
CA LEU A 35 10.98 6.80 6.93
C LEU A 35 12.10 6.70 7.97
N GLY A 36 13.18 5.98 7.68
CA GLY A 36 14.30 5.77 8.61
C GLY A 36 13.98 4.88 9.80
N ARG A 37 12.85 4.16 9.79
CA ARG A 37 12.44 3.20 10.83
C ARG A 37 11.58 2.09 10.23
N GLY A 38 11.65 0.91 10.85
CA GLY A 38 10.82 -0.24 10.50
C GLY A 38 9.45 -0.24 11.20
N PRO A 39 8.52 -1.10 10.77
CA PRO A 39 7.29 -1.37 11.52
C PRO A 39 7.58 -2.01 12.87
N ASP A 40 6.90 -1.54 13.90
CA ASP A 40 6.79 -2.14 15.22
C ASP A 40 5.31 -2.46 15.55
N ALA A 41 5.01 -2.86 16.79
CA ALA A 41 3.66 -3.20 17.21
C ALA A 41 2.65 -2.06 17.01
N ASP A 42 3.08 -0.80 17.18
CA ASP A 42 2.22 0.38 17.12
C ASP A 42 2.09 0.92 15.68
N THR A 43 3.13 0.74 14.85
CA THR A 43 3.24 1.33 13.52
C THR A 43 2.97 0.34 12.38
N VAL A 44 2.89 -0.96 12.64
CA VAL A 44 2.66 -1.99 11.61
C VAL A 44 1.43 -1.71 10.73
N ALA A 45 0.35 -1.21 11.33
CA ALA A 45 -0.86 -0.86 10.60
C ALA A 45 -0.60 0.29 9.60
N SER A 46 0.20 1.27 10.00
CA SER A 46 0.53 2.42 9.14
C SER A 46 1.43 2.03 7.98
N PHE A 47 2.42 1.15 8.19
CA PHE A 47 3.22 0.59 7.08
C PHE A 47 2.37 -0.17 6.07
N ARG A 48 1.39 -0.96 6.54
CA ARG A 48 0.44 -1.65 5.66
C ARG A 48 -0.44 -0.68 4.86
N VAL A 49 -0.92 0.39 5.50
CA VAL A 49 -1.70 1.44 4.80
C VAL A 49 -0.86 2.15 3.76
N ILE A 50 0.39 2.51 4.08
CA ILE A 50 1.30 3.13 3.12
C ILE A 50 1.51 2.21 1.91
N ALA A 51 1.89 0.95 2.12
CA ALA A 51 2.19 0.01 1.05
C ALA A 51 1.00 -0.20 0.09
N ASP A 52 -0.20 -0.43 0.65
CA ASP A 52 -1.42 -0.63 -0.14
C ASP A 52 -1.81 0.63 -0.93
N HIS A 53 -1.71 1.80 -0.31
CA HIS A 53 -2.10 3.06 -0.93
C HIS A 53 -1.07 3.55 -1.96
N LEU A 54 0.22 3.26 -1.78
CA LEU A 54 1.25 3.49 -2.80
C LEU A 54 0.94 2.68 -4.06
N ARG A 55 0.67 1.38 -3.92
CA ARG A 55 0.31 0.51 -5.04
C ARG A 55 -0.91 1.03 -5.80
N SER A 56 -1.99 1.32 -5.07
CA SER A 56 -3.22 1.87 -5.67
C SER A 56 -2.98 3.21 -6.37
N SER A 57 -2.17 4.09 -5.78
CA SER A 57 -1.84 5.39 -6.38
C SER A 57 -1.02 5.24 -7.66
N CYS A 58 -0.02 4.35 -7.66
CA CYS A 58 0.80 4.06 -8.84
C CYS A 58 -0.05 3.59 -10.02
N PHE A 59 -0.94 2.62 -9.82
CA PHE A 59 -1.80 2.12 -10.90
C PHE A 59 -2.78 3.19 -11.41
N LEU A 60 -3.39 3.97 -10.51
CA LEU A 60 -4.29 5.06 -10.92
C LEU A 60 -3.56 6.12 -11.76
N VAL A 61 -2.35 6.52 -11.35
CA VAL A 61 -1.53 7.48 -12.10
C VAL A 61 -1.10 6.89 -13.44
N ALA A 62 -0.70 5.62 -13.48
CA ALA A 62 -0.35 4.92 -14.72
C ALA A 62 -1.52 4.86 -15.72
N ASP A 63 -2.76 4.76 -15.23
CA ASP A 63 -3.99 4.81 -16.03
C ASP A 63 -4.43 6.25 -16.41
N GLY A 64 -3.59 7.25 -16.18
CA GLY A 64 -3.86 8.65 -16.53
C GLY A 64 -4.76 9.40 -15.54
N VAL A 65 -5.02 8.85 -14.35
CA VAL A 65 -5.77 9.57 -13.31
C VAL A 65 -4.84 10.52 -12.57
N LEU A 66 -5.13 11.81 -12.65
CA LEU A 66 -4.44 12.84 -11.87
C LEU A 66 -5.25 13.25 -10.64
N PRO A 67 -4.61 13.64 -9.53
CA PRO A 67 -5.32 14.12 -8.34
C PRO A 67 -6.22 15.33 -8.66
N SER A 68 -7.49 15.27 -8.26
CA SER A 68 -8.52 16.28 -8.57
C SER A 68 -9.47 16.51 -7.38
N ASN A 69 -10.29 17.56 -7.44
CA ASN A 69 -11.36 17.82 -6.47
C ASN A 69 -12.58 16.92 -6.69
N GLU A 70 -12.69 16.26 -7.85
CA GLU A 70 -13.88 15.48 -8.24
C GLU A 70 -13.54 14.12 -8.89
N GLY A 71 -14.56 13.26 -9.00
CA GLY A 71 -14.49 11.99 -9.71
C GLY A 71 -13.36 11.05 -9.24
N ARG A 72 -12.73 10.35 -10.19
CA ARG A 72 -11.61 9.41 -9.91
C ARG A 72 -10.40 10.12 -9.31
N GLY A 73 -10.13 11.36 -9.74
CA GLY A 73 -9.01 12.14 -9.21
C GLY A 73 -9.20 12.54 -7.74
N TYR A 74 -10.44 12.73 -7.28
CA TYR A 74 -10.74 12.93 -5.86
C TYR A 74 -10.43 11.70 -5.01
N VAL A 75 -10.79 10.52 -5.51
CA VAL A 75 -10.49 9.25 -4.84
C VAL A 75 -8.97 9.04 -4.75
N LEU A 76 -8.25 9.23 -5.86
CA LEU A 76 -6.77 9.17 -5.86
C LEU A 76 -6.18 10.12 -4.83
N ARG A 77 -6.61 11.39 -4.82
CA ARG A 77 -6.14 12.37 -3.85
C ARG A 77 -6.38 11.91 -2.41
N ARG A 78 -7.55 11.34 -2.11
CA ARG A 78 -7.86 10.82 -0.77
C ARG A 78 -6.96 9.66 -0.36
N ILE A 79 -6.70 8.72 -1.27
CA ILE A 79 -5.79 7.59 -1.06
C ILE A 79 -4.38 8.12 -0.76
N MET A 80 -3.85 8.99 -1.62
CA MET A 80 -2.54 9.60 -1.42
C MET A 80 -2.45 10.35 -0.08
N ARG A 81 -3.44 11.17 0.25
CA ARG A 81 -3.47 11.91 1.53
C ARG A 81 -3.52 10.99 2.74
N ARG A 82 -4.23 9.86 2.66
CA ARG A 82 -4.24 8.88 3.74
C ARG A 82 -2.86 8.25 3.92
N ALA A 83 -2.19 7.83 2.84
CA ALA A 83 -0.80 7.34 2.93
C ALA A 83 0.13 8.38 3.57
N MET A 84 0.06 9.64 3.12
CA MET A 84 0.89 10.73 3.67
C MET A 84 0.64 10.98 5.16
N ARG A 85 -0.61 10.89 5.65
CA ARG A 85 -0.87 10.99 7.10
C ARG A 85 -0.26 9.82 7.88
N HIS A 86 -0.32 8.61 7.33
CA HIS A 86 0.34 7.45 7.94
C HIS A 86 1.86 7.48 7.84
N ALA A 87 2.46 8.40 7.07
CA ALA A 87 3.91 8.61 7.04
C ALA A 87 4.40 9.58 8.13
N GLN A 88 3.50 10.30 8.80
CA GLN A 88 3.80 11.27 9.87
C GLN A 88 3.85 10.64 11.28
N LEU A 89 4.09 9.31 11.37
CA LEU A 89 4.12 8.53 12.62
C LEU A 89 5.13 9.07 13.64
#